data_AF-A0A5C6IQ80-F1
#
_entry.id   AF-A0A5C6IQ80-F1
#
_cell.length_a   1.000
_cell.length_b   1.000
_cell.length_c   1.000
_cell.angle_alpha   90.00
_cell.angle_beta   90.00
_cell.angle_gamma   90.00
#
_symmetry.space_group_name_H-M   'P 1'
#
loop_
_entity.id
_entity.type
_entity.pdbx_description
1 polymer ?
#
loop_
_entity_poly.entity_id
_entity_poly.type
_entity_poly.pdbx_seq_one_letter_code
_entity_poly.pdbx_strand_id
1 'polypeptide(L)'
;MINRRTAVALLASPLLLTGCGGGAGETGRRTPPTRPAPATGTTSQAEQAHQGIPGLGPTRSAAIPEQCTQVVVATGRGPDSPQCTVVLHQRTADGWQAGPRWPAHNALHGWSAHHMLNDLRSPLGVYTLTDAGGLLPDPGSRLPYHQSPRFHSPGTGFEGEPLDGCFDYVIAIDYNRKPGTSPLDWTRPLGEKRGGGVWLHVDHGGPTHGCVSVSKGHMKELLRTLDPARHPVVAMGYADWLAA
;
A
#
# COMPACT_ATOMS: atom_id res chain seq x y z
N MET A 1 -33.25 -3.77 39.85
CA MET A 1 -33.43 -2.36 40.24
C MET A 1 -33.56 -1.53 38.98
N ILE A 2 -34.70 -0.85 38.86
CA ILE A 2 -35.14 -0.08 37.69
C ILE A 2 -34.53 1.32 37.78
N ASN A 3 -34.02 1.87 36.66
CA ASN A 3 -34.25 3.28 36.38
C ASN A 3 -34.32 3.54 34.87
N ARG A 4 -35.57 3.67 34.41
CA ARG A 4 -35.99 4.33 33.17
C ARG A 4 -36.12 5.82 33.45
N ARG A 5 -35.86 6.67 32.44
CA ARG A 5 -36.44 8.01 32.18
C ARG A 5 -35.61 8.66 31.07
N THR A 6 -36.11 9.31 30.03
CA THR A 6 -37.43 9.46 29.39
C THR A 6 -37.12 10.25 28.11
N ALA A 7 -37.68 9.85 26.98
CA ALA A 7 -37.60 10.61 25.73
C ALA A 7 -38.57 11.79 25.75
N VAL A 8 -38.18 12.92 25.13
CA VAL A 8 -39.11 13.93 24.63
C VAL A 8 -38.71 14.25 23.20
N ALA A 9 -39.59 13.90 22.27
CA ALA A 9 -39.58 14.32 20.88
C ALA A 9 -40.50 15.54 20.74
N LEU A 10 -40.09 16.54 19.96
CA LEU A 10 -40.99 17.55 19.39
C LEU A 10 -40.54 17.86 17.96
N LEU A 11 -41.45 17.57 17.04
CA LEU A 11 -41.44 17.89 15.60
C LEU A 11 -41.77 19.37 15.38
N ALA A 12 -41.17 20.00 14.37
CA ALA A 12 -41.87 20.78 13.33
C ALA A 12 -40.88 21.41 12.32
N SER A 13 -41.07 21.12 11.03
CA SER A 13 -40.68 21.96 9.87
C SER A 13 -41.97 22.57 9.29
N PRO A 14 -41.98 23.35 8.18
CA PRO A 14 -40.93 24.12 7.47
C PRO A 14 -41.35 25.60 7.23
N LEU A 15 -40.48 26.42 6.61
CA LEU A 15 -40.92 27.62 5.87
C LEU A 15 -39.95 27.89 4.71
N LEU A 16 -40.50 27.81 3.49
CA LEU A 16 -39.92 28.28 2.23
C LEU A 16 -40.07 29.79 2.14
N LEU A 17 -39.05 30.50 1.65
CA LEU A 17 -39.18 31.82 1.07
C LEU A 17 -38.23 31.95 -0.13
N THR A 18 -38.85 32.11 -1.29
CA THR A 18 -38.30 32.54 -2.58
C THR A 18 -37.84 33.99 -2.53
N GLY A 19 -36.72 34.31 -3.18
CA GLY A 19 -36.28 35.68 -3.44
C GLY A 19 -35.71 35.84 -4.85
N CYS A 20 -36.51 36.41 -5.75
CA CYS A 20 -36.08 36.97 -7.03
C CYS A 20 -35.56 38.39 -6.81
N GLY A 21 -34.47 38.76 -7.51
CA GLY A 21 -34.00 40.13 -7.60
C GLY A 21 -33.23 40.32 -8.89
N GLY A 22 -33.87 40.94 -9.88
CA GLY A 22 -33.24 41.45 -11.10
C GLY A 22 -33.06 42.96 -11.04
N GLY A 23 -32.14 43.49 -11.85
CA GLY A 23 -32.03 44.92 -12.10
C GLY A 23 -30.76 45.32 -12.87
N ALA A 24 -30.98 45.73 -14.12
CA ALA A 24 -30.25 46.70 -14.96
C ALA A 24 -28.70 46.74 -14.92
N GLY A 25 -27.97 46.70 -16.03
CA GLY A 25 -28.22 47.39 -17.29
C GLY A 25 -27.19 48.51 -17.43
N GLU A 26 -26.04 48.21 -18.04
CA GLU A 26 -25.06 49.24 -18.40
C GLU A 26 -24.50 48.97 -19.80
N THR A 27 -24.80 49.89 -20.71
CA THR A 27 -24.34 49.92 -22.09
C THR A 27 -22.90 50.39 -22.15
N GLY A 28 -21.96 49.45 -22.26
CA GLY A 28 -20.53 49.70 -22.46
C GLY A 28 -20.04 49.21 -23.83
N ARG A 29 -19.77 50.17 -24.72
CA ARG A 29 -18.97 50.14 -25.95
C ARG A 29 -18.20 48.85 -26.32
N ARG A 30 -18.50 48.36 -27.55
CA ARG A 30 -17.82 47.30 -28.33
C ARG A 30 -16.29 47.30 -28.21
N THR A 31 -15.74 46.11 -27.92
CA THR A 31 -14.38 45.67 -28.30
C THR A 31 -14.52 44.24 -28.82
N PRO A 32 -13.91 43.84 -29.96
CA PRO A 32 -14.02 42.48 -30.45
C PRO A 32 -13.28 41.52 -29.50
N PRO A 33 -13.83 40.34 -29.17
CA PRO A 33 -13.08 39.36 -28.41
C PRO A 33 -11.97 38.78 -29.29
N THR A 34 -10.71 39.10 -28.95
CA THR A 34 -9.56 38.33 -29.40
C THR A 34 -9.74 36.91 -28.90
N ARG A 35 -10.02 35.99 -29.83
CA ARG A 35 -10.06 34.55 -29.56
C ARG A 35 -8.75 34.15 -28.90
N PRO A 36 -8.75 33.59 -27.66
CA PRO A 36 -7.56 32.95 -27.15
C PRO A 36 -7.25 31.81 -28.13
N ALA A 37 -6.03 31.77 -28.65
CA ALA A 37 -5.53 30.58 -29.33
C ALA A 37 -5.80 29.38 -28.40
N PRO A 38 -6.26 28.22 -28.92
CA PRO A 38 -6.29 27.03 -28.10
C PRO A 38 -4.85 26.79 -27.66
N ALA A 39 -4.58 27.03 -26.38
CA ALA A 39 -3.35 26.56 -25.77
C ALA A 39 -3.35 25.05 -26.02
N THR A 40 -2.43 24.61 -26.87
CA THR A 40 -2.10 23.22 -27.09
C THR A 40 -1.58 22.67 -25.77
N GLY A 41 -2.50 22.36 -24.85
CA GLY A 41 -2.25 21.63 -23.63
C GLY A 41 -2.04 20.16 -23.96
N THR A 42 -1.12 19.86 -24.86
CA THR A 42 -0.74 18.50 -25.24
C THR A 42 0.53 18.08 -24.51
N THR A 43 1.25 19.02 -23.89
CA THR A 43 2.42 18.72 -23.04
C THR A 43 2.09 18.21 -21.64
N SER A 44 0.81 18.14 -21.23
CA SER A 44 0.49 17.69 -19.86
C SER A 44 0.28 16.18 -19.74
N GLN A 45 -0.24 15.49 -20.75
CA GLN A 45 -0.58 14.06 -20.61
C GLN A 45 0.57 13.11 -20.98
N ALA A 46 1.35 13.41 -22.02
CA ALA A 46 2.53 12.61 -22.36
C ALA A 46 3.65 12.77 -21.31
N GLU A 47 3.75 13.96 -20.71
CA GLU A 47 4.70 14.27 -19.64
C GLU A 47 4.24 13.73 -18.29
N GLN A 48 2.91 13.60 -18.06
CA GLN A 48 2.32 12.87 -16.92
C GLN A 48 2.45 11.34 -17.04
N ALA A 49 2.31 10.79 -18.25
CA ALA A 49 2.55 9.37 -18.54
C ALA A 49 4.02 8.95 -18.39
N HIS A 50 4.95 9.92 -18.43
CA HIS A 50 6.38 9.72 -18.12
C HIS A 50 6.72 9.94 -16.62
N GLN A 51 5.75 10.37 -15.80
CA GLN A 51 5.99 10.58 -14.37
C GLN A 51 6.18 9.22 -13.70
N GLY A 52 7.19 9.14 -12.83
CA GLY A 52 7.41 7.98 -11.98
C GLY A 52 6.22 7.69 -11.06
N ILE A 53 6.40 6.74 -10.16
CA ILE A 53 5.37 6.40 -9.18
C ILE A 53 5.21 7.57 -8.19
N PRO A 54 4.00 8.15 -8.02
CA PRO A 54 3.78 9.25 -7.10
C PRO A 54 4.23 8.90 -5.67
N GLY A 55 4.97 9.82 -5.04
CA GLY A 55 5.50 9.62 -3.68
C GLY A 55 6.82 8.86 -3.61
N LEU A 56 7.36 8.37 -4.73
CA LEU A 56 8.73 7.86 -4.80
C LEU A 56 9.68 8.91 -5.35
N GLY A 57 10.69 9.26 -4.55
CA GLY A 57 11.79 10.14 -4.94
C GLY A 57 12.70 9.50 -5.98
N PRO A 58 13.66 10.27 -6.53
CA PRO A 58 14.57 9.81 -7.57
C PRO A 58 15.41 8.61 -7.12
N THR A 59 15.84 8.60 -5.85
CA THR A 59 16.65 7.50 -5.28
C THR A 59 15.88 6.17 -5.27
N ARG A 60 14.60 6.19 -4.87
CA ARG A 60 13.77 4.98 -4.74
C ARG A 60 13.30 4.54 -6.12
N SER A 61 12.99 5.49 -6.99
CA SER A 61 12.66 5.23 -8.39
C SER A 61 13.82 4.55 -9.12
N ALA A 62 15.06 5.00 -8.91
CA ALA A 62 16.25 4.39 -9.53
C ALA A 62 16.58 2.99 -8.98
N ALA A 63 16.10 2.64 -7.79
CA ALA A 63 16.28 1.31 -7.21
C ALA A 63 15.28 0.27 -7.78
N ILE A 64 14.24 0.70 -8.50
CA ILE A 64 13.30 -0.19 -9.18
C ILE A 64 13.96 -0.69 -10.48
N PRO A 65 14.05 -2.02 -10.72
CA PRO A 65 14.61 -2.55 -11.96
C PRO A 65 13.89 -2.03 -13.20
N GLU A 66 14.60 -1.74 -14.29
CA GLU A 66 14.00 -1.15 -15.51
C GLU A 66 12.90 -2.01 -16.13
N GLN A 67 13.06 -3.34 -16.06
CA GLN A 67 12.09 -4.32 -16.53
C GLN A 67 10.85 -4.49 -15.62
N CYS A 68 10.85 -3.86 -14.44
CA CYS A 68 9.73 -3.91 -13.52
C CYS A 68 8.52 -3.15 -14.07
N THR A 69 7.37 -3.82 -14.08
CA THR A 69 6.08 -3.20 -14.43
C THR A 69 5.04 -3.36 -13.33
N GLN A 70 5.42 -3.83 -12.14
CA GLN A 70 4.54 -3.97 -10.97
C GLN A 70 5.28 -3.58 -9.69
N VAL A 71 4.79 -2.56 -8.99
CA VAL A 71 5.39 -2.08 -7.74
C VAL A 71 4.34 -2.02 -6.67
N VAL A 72 4.52 -2.77 -5.59
CA VAL A 72 3.77 -2.59 -4.35
C VAL A 72 4.45 -1.48 -3.57
N VAL A 73 3.74 -0.38 -3.28
CA VAL A 73 4.27 0.70 -2.44
C VAL A 73 3.63 0.60 -1.06
N ALA A 74 4.44 0.35 -0.03
CA ALA A 74 4.01 0.34 1.36
C ALA A 74 4.50 1.62 2.06
N THR A 75 3.59 2.56 2.28
CA THR A 75 3.88 3.90 2.82
C THR A 75 3.49 3.99 4.29
N GLY A 76 4.48 4.01 5.17
CA GLY A 76 4.33 4.27 6.60
C GLY A 76 3.94 5.70 6.91
N ARG A 77 3.13 5.89 7.95
CA ARG A 77 2.72 7.21 8.46
C ARG A 77 3.92 8.04 8.97
N GLY A 78 4.93 7.38 9.51
CA GLY A 78 6.13 8.01 10.05
C GLY A 78 7.20 6.98 10.39
N PRO A 79 8.42 7.41 10.76
CA PRO A 79 9.56 6.53 11.02
C PRO A 79 9.32 5.54 12.18
N ASP A 80 8.53 5.94 13.17
CA ASP A 80 8.27 5.16 14.39
C ASP A 80 6.78 4.77 14.54
N SER A 81 6.03 4.73 13.43
CA SER A 81 4.61 4.36 13.44
C SER A 81 4.40 2.97 12.83
N PRO A 82 3.55 2.12 13.44
CA PRO A 82 3.18 0.82 12.87
C PRO A 82 2.03 0.91 11.85
N GLN A 83 1.51 2.11 11.56
CA GLN A 83 0.45 2.30 10.58
C GLN A 83 1.04 2.64 9.22
N CYS A 84 0.62 1.90 8.20
CA CYS A 84 0.97 2.19 6.82
C CYS A 84 -0.23 2.03 5.87
N THR A 85 0.00 2.32 4.60
CA THR A 85 -0.92 2.01 3.51
C THR A 85 -0.19 1.27 2.42
N VAL A 86 -0.91 0.43 1.67
CA VAL A 86 -0.37 -0.29 0.53
C VAL A 86 -1.11 0.10 -0.74
N VAL A 87 -0.38 0.33 -1.82
CA VAL A 87 -0.91 0.56 -3.17
C VAL A 87 -0.15 -0.32 -4.15
N LEU A 88 -0.87 -1.05 -5.00
CA LEU A 88 -0.26 -1.72 -6.16
C LEU A 88 -0.24 -0.74 -7.34
N HIS A 89 0.95 -0.48 -7.88
CA HIS A 89 1.16 0.27 -9.12
C HIS A 89 1.51 -0.68 -10.25
N GLN A 90 0.94 -0.44 -11.42
CA GLN A 90 1.21 -1.24 -12.62
C GLN A 90 1.55 -0.31 -13.80
N ARG A 91 2.63 -0.61 -14.50
CA ARG A 91 3.02 0.14 -15.70
C ARG A 91 2.18 -0.33 -16.89
N THR A 92 1.59 0.62 -17.61
CA THR A 92 0.87 0.43 -18.88
C THR A 92 1.54 1.26 -19.98
N ALA A 93 0.95 1.28 -21.18
CA ALA A 93 1.40 2.16 -22.26
C ALA A 93 1.32 3.65 -21.87
N ASP A 94 0.39 4.00 -20.99
CA ASP A 94 0.13 5.37 -20.52
C ASP A 94 0.92 5.72 -19.24
N GLY A 95 1.91 4.91 -18.86
CA GLY A 95 2.72 5.13 -17.67
C GLY A 95 2.30 4.30 -16.46
N TRP A 96 2.72 4.72 -15.27
CA TRP A 96 2.38 4.03 -14.01
C TRP A 96 0.95 4.35 -13.57
N GLN A 97 0.13 3.31 -13.41
CA GLN A 97 -1.24 3.41 -12.91
C GLN A 97 -1.33 2.90 -11.47
N ALA A 98 -1.93 3.69 -10.59
CA ALA A 98 -2.14 3.34 -9.19
C ALA A 98 -3.47 2.59 -9.01
N GLY A 99 -3.45 1.50 -8.25
CA GLY A 99 -4.65 0.84 -7.75
C GLY A 99 -5.28 1.55 -6.54
N PRO A 100 -6.28 0.92 -5.89
CA PRO A 100 -6.82 1.41 -4.63
C PRO A 100 -5.77 1.45 -3.52
N ARG A 101 -5.94 2.37 -2.57
CA ARG A 101 -5.14 2.42 -1.34
C ARG A 101 -5.74 1.54 -0.27
N TRP A 102 -4.93 0.72 0.36
CA TRP A 102 -5.36 -0.20 1.41
C TRP A 102 -4.77 0.17 2.77
N PRO A 103 -5.56 0.12 3.85
CA PRO A 103 -5.00 0.16 5.20
C PRO A 103 -4.10 -1.06 5.42
N ALA A 104 -3.01 -0.85 6.15
CA ALA A 104 -2.00 -1.87 6.41
C ALA A 104 -1.28 -1.60 7.74
N HIS A 105 -0.64 -2.63 8.29
CA HIS A 105 0.27 -2.48 9.41
C HIS A 105 1.69 -2.86 9.02
N ASN A 106 2.67 -2.12 9.55
CA ASN A 106 4.08 -2.47 9.53
C ASN A 106 4.53 -2.80 10.96
N ALA A 107 5.83 -2.94 11.17
CA ALA A 107 6.34 -3.37 12.46
C ALA A 107 6.07 -2.37 13.60
N LEU A 108 5.96 -2.89 14.83
CA LEU A 108 5.63 -2.14 16.04
C LEU A 108 6.39 -0.82 16.20
N HIS A 109 7.71 -0.82 15.99
CA HIS A 109 8.56 0.35 16.15
C HIS A 109 8.80 1.12 14.85
N GLY A 110 7.99 0.88 13.81
CA GLY A 110 8.10 1.56 12.53
C GLY A 110 9.15 0.95 11.61
N TRP A 111 10.10 1.76 11.17
CA TRP A 111 10.97 1.47 10.04
C TRP A 111 12.45 1.59 10.38
N SER A 112 13.31 0.84 9.69
CA SER A 112 14.77 0.89 9.88
C SER A 112 15.53 0.75 8.56
N ALA A 113 16.49 1.64 8.30
CA ALA A 113 17.49 1.45 7.22
C ALA A 113 18.52 0.36 7.59
N HIS A 114 18.65 0.04 8.87
CA HIS A 114 19.57 -0.95 9.39
C HIS A 114 18.80 -1.98 10.22
N HIS A 115 17.90 -2.73 9.58
CA HIS A 115 17.09 -3.74 10.25
C HIS A 115 17.95 -4.83 10.90
N MET A 116 17.60 -5.16 12.15
CA MET A 116 18.25 -6.19 12.95
C MET A 116 17.19 -7.16 13.48
N LEU A 117 17.57 -8.42 13.65
CA LEU A 117 16.70 -9.42 14.27
C LEU A 117 16.16 -8.91 15.62
N ASN A 118 14.85 -8.97 15.79
CA ASN A 118 14.10 -8.54 16.99
C ASN A 118 14.11 -7.02 17.29
N ASP A 119 14.50 -6.16 16.34
CA ASP A 119 14.36 -4.71 16.52
C ASP A 119 12.90 -4.22 16.44
N LEU A 120 12.00 -5.09 15.96
CA LEU A 120 10.58 -4.84 15.70
C LEU A 120 10.37 -3.64 14.75
N ARG A 121 11.26 -3.49 13.78
CA ARG A 121 11.18 -2.50 12.70
C ARG A 121 11.10 -3.18 11.34
N SER A 122 10.32 -2.62 10.44
CA SER A 122 10.28 -3.07 9.04
C SER A 122 11.49 -2.51 8.28
N PRO A 123 12.16 -3.30 7.42
CA PRO A 123 13.31 -2.81 6.67
C PRO A 123 12.88 -1.79 5.61
N LEU A 124 13.55 -0.64 5.58
CA LEU A 124 13.42 0.32 4.48
C LEU A 124 14.08 -0.25 3.23
N GLY A 125 13.47 -0.08 2.06
CA GLY A 125 14.12 -0.48 0.80
C GLY A 125 13.17 -0.73 -0.36
N VAL A 126 13.80 -1.14 -1.47
CA VAL A 126 13.13 -1.73 -2.63
C VAL A 126 13.60 -3.18 -2.74
N TYR A 127 12.67 -4.11 -2.74
CA TYR A 127 12.94 -5.56 -2.71
C TYR A 127 12.12 -6.27 -3.77
N THR A 128 12.67 -7.30 -4.41
CA THR A 128 11.90 -8.14 -5.33
C THR A 128 10.88 -8.99 -4.58
N LEU A 129 9.83 -9.42 -5.30
CA LEU A 129 8.81 -10.34 -4.83
C LEU A 129 8.81 -11.57 -5.74
N THR A 130 9.47 -12.64 -5.32
CA THR A 130 9.71 -13.80 -6.20
C THR A 130 8.89 -15.03 -5.86
N ASP A 131 8.45 -15.19 -4.61
CA ASP A 131 7.79 -16.40 -4.13
C ASP A 131 6.63 -16.06 -3.18
N ALA A 132 5.65 -16.96 -3.14
CA ALA A 132 4.48 -16.88 -2.28
C ALA A 132 4.23 -18.22 -1.56
N GLY A 133 3.30 -18.20 -0.61
CA GLY A 133 2.89 -19.40 0.11
C GLY A 133 1.78 -19.13 1.11
N GLY A 134 1.59 -20.07 2.02
CA GLY A 134 0.66 -19.90 3.13
C GLY A 134 0.12 -21.20 3.69
N LEU A 135 -0.69 -21.06 4.73
CA LEU A 135 -1.39 -22.17 5.36
C LEU A 135 -2.50 -22.74 4.46
N LEU A 136 -3.18 -21.85 3.72
CA LEU A 136 -4.33 -22.23 2.90
C LEU A 136 -3.92 -22.65 1.48
N PRO A 137 -4.81 -23.36 0.75
CA PRO A 137 -4.59 -23.64 -0.65
C PRO A 137 -4.41 -22.36 -1.48
N ASP A 138 -3.63 -22.49 -2.55
CA ASP A 138 -3.35 -21.43 -3.51
C ASP A 138 -4.65 -20.76 -4.00
N PRO A 139 -4.83 -19.44 -3.80
CA PRO A 139 -6.04 -18.73 -4.21
C PRO A 139 -6.06 -18.38 -5.71
N GLY A 140 -5.11 -18.87 -6.50
CA GLY A 140 -4.90 -18.55 -7.92
C GLY A 140 -3.70 -17.65 -8.14
N SER A 141 -2.60 -17.92 -7.43
CA SER A 141 -1.38 -17.14 -7.44
C SER A 141 -0.66 -17.29 -8.77
N ARG A 142 -0.10 -16.18 -9.27
CA ARG A 142 0.82 -16.21 -10.41
C ARG A 142 2.27 -16.37 -9.95
N LEU A 143 2.58 -16.01 -8.71
CA LEU A 143 3.87 -16.30 -8.09
C LEU A 143 3.94 -17.81 -7.77
N PRO A 144 5.15 -18.43 -7.78
CA PRO A 144 5.34 -19.76 -7.22
C PRO A 144 4.76 -19.83 -5.80
N TYR A 145 3.85 -20.79 -5.56
CA TYR A 145 3.11 -20.87 -4.30
C TYR A 145 3.46 -22.13 -3.52
N HIS A 146 4.00 -21.97 -2.31
CA HIS A 146 4.30 -23.07 -1.40
C HIS A 146 3.25 -23.18 -0.29
N GLN A 147 2.34 -24.14 -0.39
CA GLN A 147 1.40 -24.45 0.69
C GLN A 147 2.07 -25.33 1.75
N SER A 148 1.92 -24.98 3.03
CA SER A 148 2.46 -25.80 4.12
C SER A 148 1.77 -25.51 5.47
N PRO A 149 1.55 -26.53 6.33
CA PRO A 149 1.08 -26.29 7.70
C PRO A 149 2.10 -25.51 8.55
N ARG A 150 3.36 -25.41 8.11
CA ARG A 150 4.42 -24.66 8.81
C ARG A 150 4.23 -23.13 8.78
N PHE A 151 3.25 -22.62 8.04
CA PHE A 151 2.83 -21.22 8.12
C PHE A 151 1.93 -20.94 9.33
N HIS A 152 1.59 -21.92 10.16
CA HIS A 152 0.83 -21.66 11.36
C HIS A 152 1.62 -20.81 12.37
N SER A 153 1.03 -19.68 12.81
CA SER A 153 1.56 -18.81 13.86
C SER A 153 0.62 -18.81 15.06
N PRO A 154 0.96 -19.50 16.18
CA PRO A 154 0.13 -19.48 17.37
C PRO A 154 0.25 -18.17 18.15
N GLY A 155 -0.75 -17.87 18.97
CA GLY A 155 -0.65 -16.85 20.03
C GLY A 155 -1.32 -15.52 19.70
N THR A 156 -0.91 -14.48 20.42
CA THR A 156 -1.48 -13.12 20.32
C THR A 156 -0.41 -12.11 19.91
N GLY A 157 -0.81 -11.10 19.14
CA GLY A 157 0.03 -9.97 18.78
C GLY A 157 0.17 -8.95 19.90
N PHE A 158 0.73 -7.78 19.57
CA PHE A 158 1.14 -6.78 20.55
C PHE A 158 -0.04 -6.08 21.24
N GLU A 159 -1.21 -6.10 20.62
CA GLU A 159 -2.43 -5.46 21.12
C GLU A 159 -3.44 -6.51 21.64
N GLY A 160 -3.01 -7.77 21.78
CA GLY A 160 -3.84 -8.88 22.24
C GLY A 160 -4.71 -9.50 21.14
N GLU A 161 -4.53 -9.09 19.89
CA GLU A 161 -5.20 -9.63 18.72
C GLU A 161 -4.72 -11.05 18.40
N PRO A 162 -5.58 -11.98 17.94
CA PRO A 162 -5.16 -13.33 17.60
C PRO A 162 -4.27 -13.34 16.35
N LEU A 163 -3.19 -14.13 16.37
CA LEU A 163 -2.33 -14.33 15.20
C LEU A 163 -2.78 -15.48 14.30
N ASP A 164 -3.78 -16.26 14.72
CA ASP A 164 -4.34 -17.34 13.93
C ASP A 164 -4.78 -16.84 12.54
N GLY A 165 -4.24 -17.47 11.50
CA GLY A 165 -4.53 -17.14 10.11
C GLY A 165 -3.76 -15.94 9.53
N CYS A 166 -2.87 -15.30 10.29
CA CYS A 166 -2.07 -14.17 9.78
C CYS A 166 -1.17 -14.55 8.58
N PHE A 167 -0.80 -15.83 8.47
CA PHE A 167 -0.04 -16.39 7.36
C PHE A 167 -0.86 -17.38 6.52
N ASP A 168 -2.19 -17.21 6.51
CA ASP A 168 -3.07 -17.90 5.54
C ASP A 168 -2.55 -17.72 4.11
N TYR A 169 -2.05 -16.51 3.82
CA TYR A 169 -1.40 -16.12 2.58
C TYR A 169 -0.20 -15.24 2.88
N VAL A 170 0.93 -15.54 2.23
CA VAL A 170 2.16 -14.75 2.31
C VAL A 170 2.76 -14.52 0.92
N ILE A 171 3.41 -13.37 0.74
CA ILE A 171 4.33 -13.10 -0.38
C ILE A 171 5.68 -12.74 0.25
N ALA A 172 6.74 -13.42 -0.18
CA ALA A 172 8.07 -13.20 0.34
C ALA A 172 8.63 -11.86 -0.14
N ILE A 173 9.08 -11.03 0.80
CA ILE A 173 9.88 -9.85 0.50
C ILE A 173 11.33 -10.29 0.48
N ASP A 174 12.06 -10.05 -0.61
CA ASP A 174 13.44 -10.51 -0.80
C ASP A 174 14.50 -9.76 0.03
N TYR A 175 14.14 -9.38 1.26
CA TYR A 175 15.06 -8.90 2.28
C TYR A 175 15.78 -10.08 2.96
N ASN A 176 17.11 -10.08 2.89
CA ASN A 176 17.99 -11.08 3.53
C ASN A 176 17.53 -12.53 3.30
N ARG A 177 17.14 -12.89 2.09
CA ARG A 177 16.77 -14.26 1.71
C ARG A 177 17.34 -14.61 0.35
N LYS A 178 17.21 -15.88 -0.04
CA LYS A 178 17.48 -16.32 -1.40
C LYS A 178 16.19 -16.16 -2.24
N PRO A 179 16.16 -15.30 -3.27
CA PRO A 179 15.01 -15.20 -4.18
C PRO A 179 14.80 -16.49 -4.98
N GLY A 180 13.57 -16.78 -5.39
CA GLY A 180 13.21 -17.98 -6.15
C GLY A 180 13.18 -19.26 -5.32
N THR A 181 12.99 -19.15 -4.00
CA THR A 181 12.83 -20.30 -3.11
C THR A 181 11.62 -20.09 -2.19
N SER A 182 11.12 -21.16 -1.57
CA SER A 182 9.97 -21.06 -0.65
C SER A 182 10.10 -19.91 0.36
N PRO A 183 9.02 -19.23 0.76
CA PRO A 183 9.05 -18.28 1.87
C PRO A 183 9.59 -18.89 3.17
N LEU A 184 9.53 -20.23 3.32
CA LEU A 184 10.07 -20.99 4.46
C LEU A 184 11.57 -21.34 4.34
N ASP A 185 12.25 -20.90 3.27
CA ASP A 185 13.71 -20.99 3.16
C ASP A 185 14.37 -19.97 4.10
N TRP A 186 15.19 -20.49 5.02
CA TRP A 186 15.87 -19.71 6.06
C TRP A 186 17.29 -19.27 5.69
N THR A 187 17.72 -19.39 4.43
CA THR A 187 19.02 -18.86 3.98
C THR A 187 19.09 -17.35 4.20
N ARG A 188 20.12 -16.87 4.92
CA ARG A 188 20.33 -15.43 5.26
C ARG A 188 21.69 -14.92 4.75
N PRO A 189 21.81 -14.43 3.50
CA PRO A 189 23.08 -13.99 2.92
C PRO A 189 23.75 -12.79 3.62
N LEU A 190 22.96 -11.92 4.27
CA LEU A 190 23.45 -10.80 5.08
C LEU A 190 23.75 -11.21 6.54
N GLY A 191 23.63 -12.50 6.85
CA GLY A 191 23.83 -13.08 8.18
C GLY A 191 22.60 -13.07 9.06
N GLU A 192 22.58 -13.95 10.07
CA GLU A 192 21.44 -14.17 10.98
C GLU A 192 21.04 -12.91 11.77
N LYS A 193 22.02 -12.09 12.15
CA LYS A 193 21.78 -10.87 12.95
C LYS A 193 20.92 -9.84 12.22
N ARG A 194 20.87 -9.89 10.90
CA ARG A 194 20.04 -9.01 10.07
C ARG A 194 18.58 -9.44 10.04
N GLY A 195 18.22 -10.59 10.63
CA GLY A 195 16.86 -11.10 10.59
C GLY A 195 16.46 -11.59 9.20
N GLY A 196 15.18 -11.87 8.98
CA GLY A 196 14.64 -12.33 7.70
C GLY A 196 13.23 -12.87 7.90
N GLY A 197 12.66 -13.53 6.89
CA GLY A 197 11.26 -13.95 6.96
C GLY A 197 10.29 -12.76 6.97
N VAL A 198 10.66 -11.68 6.28
CA VAL A 198 9.84 -10.48 6.11
C VAL A 198 8.88 -10.73 4.95
N TRP A 199 7.58 -10.59 5.17
CA TRP A 199 6.54 -10.94 4.20
C TRP A 199 5.50 -9.82 4.06
N LEU A 200 4.80 -9.82 2.92
CA LEU A 200 3.43 -9.31 2.85
C LEU A 200 2.50 -10.44 3.32
N HIS A 201 1.62 -10.19 4.30
CA HIS A 201 0.72 -11.24 4.80
C HIS A 201 -0.66 -10.73 5.22
N VAL A 202 -1.51 -11.66 5.68
CA VAL A 202 -2.86 -11.37 6.13
C VAL A 202 -2.83 -10.59 7.44
N ASP A 203 -3.52 -9.46 7.45
CA ASP A 203 -3.68 -8.60 8.62
C ASP A 203 -4.43 -9.30 9.75
N HIS A 204 -3.89 -9.14 10.96
CA HIS A 204 -4.44 -9.67 12.21
C HIS A 204 -5.02 -8.57 13.11
N GLY A 205 -5.01 -7.29 12.67
CA GLY A 205 -5.59 -6.17 13.40
C GLY A 205 -4.60 -5.36 14.26
N GLY A 206 -3.30 -5.63 14.19
CA GLY A 206 -2.29 -4.92 14.96
C GLY A 206 -0.89 -4.92 14.30
N PRO A 207 0.11 -4.32 14.97
CA PRO A 207 1.47 -4.19 14.43
C PRO A 207 2.17 -5.53 14.18
N THR A 208 3.04 -5.59 13.17
CA THR A 208 3.81 -6.79 12.86
C THR A 208 5.15 -6.83 13.62
N HIS A 209 5.92 -7.91 13.46
CA HIS A 209 7.30 -8.00 13.97
C HIS A 209 8.36 -7.49 12.97
N GLY A 210 7.97 -7.09 11.75
CA GLY A 210 8.89 -6.75 10.65
C GLY A 210 8.21 -6.72 9.28
N CYS A 211 7.17 -7.54 9.13
CA CYS A 211 6.34 -7.67 7.93
C CYS A 211 5.49 -6.43 7.62
N VAL A 212 4.80 -6.49 6.48
CA VAL A 212 3.68 -5.57 6.17
C VAL A 212 2.42 -6.42 5.99
N SER A 213 1.33 -6.06 6.65
CA SER A 213 0.09 -6.81 6.63
C SER A 213 -1.06 -6.04 5.98
N VAL A 214 -1.85 -6.73 5.18
CA VAL A 214 -3.06 -6.19 4.52
C VAL A 214 -4.21 -7.19 4.66
N SER A 215 -5.45 -6.73 4.44
CA SER A 215 -6.61 -7.63 4.56
C SER A 215 -6.46 -8.91 3.73
N LYS A 216 -7.07 -10.01 4.18
CA LYS A 216 -7.06 -11.29 3.46
C LYS A 216 -7.57 -11.17 2.01
N GLY A 217 -8.54 -10.27 1.77
CA GLY A 217 -9.05 -9.98 0.44
C GLY A 217 -7.97 -9.36 -0.45
N HIS A 218 -7.25 -8.37 0.07
CA HIS A 218 -6.16 -7.70 -0.66
C HIS A 218 -4.97 -8.63 -0.87
N MET A 219 -4.66 -9.54 0.06
CA MET A 219 -3.65 -10.59 -0.17
C MET A 219 -4.01 -11.48 -1.35
N LYS A 220 -5.27 -11.90 -1.47
CA LYS A 220 -5.72 -12.68 -2.64
C LYS A 220 -5.62 -11.87 -3.93
N GLU A 221 -5.91 -10.57 -3.88
CA GLU A 221 -5.76 -9.68 -5.02
C GLU A 221 -4.29 -9.57 -5.47
N LEU A 222 -3.36 -9.33 -4.53
CA LEU A 222 -1.94 -9.32 -4.81
C LEU A 222 -1.46 -10.64 -5.42
N LEU A 223 -1.81 -11.78 -4.82
CA LEU A 223 -1.40 -13.10 -5.29
C LEU A 223 -1.85 -13.38 -6.73
N ARG A 224 -3.07 -12.98 -7.09
CA ARG A 224 -3.64 -13.17 -8.44
C ARG A 224 -3.10 -12.19 -9.48
N THR A 225 -2.48 -11.11 -9.04
CA THR A 225 -2.09 -9.98 -9.90
C THR A 225 -0.59 -9.91 -10.11
N LEU A 226 0.23 -10.13 -9.08
CA LEU A 226 1.69 -10.05 -9.16
C LEU A 226 2.23 -11.21 -9.99
N ASP A 227 2.86 -10.89 -11.11
CA ASP A 227 3.26 -11.83 -12.14
C ASP A 227 4.80 -11.87 -12.23
N PRO A 228 5.47 -13.02 -12.02
CA PRO A 228 6.93 -13.10 -12.09
C PRO A 228 7.52 -12.53 -13.39
N ALA A 229 6.82 -12.66 -14.51
CA ALA A 229 7.27 -12.15 -15.81
C ALA A 229 7.25 -10.61 -15.90
N ARG A 230 6.57 -9.95 -14.95
CA ARG A 230 6.49 -8.49 -14.83
C ARG A 230 7.43 -7.93 -13.75
N HIS A 231 8.28 -8.79 -13.18
CA HIS A 231 9.33 -8.47 -12.22
C HIS A 231 8.84 -7.64 -11.02
N PRO A 232 7.86 -8.13 -10.24
CA PRO A 232 7.24 -7.36 -9.20
C PRO A 232 8.24 -7.05 -8.08
N VAL A 233 8.15 -5.84 -7.55
CA VAL A 233 8.93 -5.38 -6.40
C VAL A 233 8.00 -4.75 -5.35
N VAL A 234 8.50 -4.63 -4.12
CA VAL A 234 7.93 -3.77 -3.09
C VAL A 234 8.89 -2.62 -2.80
N ALA A 235 8.40 -1.38 -2.82
CA ALA A 235 9.06 -0.22 -2.24
C ALA A 235 8.39 0.09 -0.90
N MET A 236 9.13 0.01 0.21
CA MET A 236 8.56 0.11 1.54
C MET A 236 9.34 1.05 2.45
N GLY A 237 8.61 1.93 3.13
CA GLY A 237 9.15 2.91 4.07
C GLY A 237 8.15 3.99 4.47
N TYR A 238 8.56 4.92 5.34
CA TYR A 238 7.73 6.07 5.67
C TYR A 238 7.79 7.14 4.56
N ALA A 239 6.74 7.95 4.46
CA ALA A 239 6.51 8.87 3.33
C ALA A 239 7.72 9.75 2.99
N ASP A 240 8.31 10.45 3.97
CA ASP A 240 9.45 11.34 3.73
C ASP A 240 10.68 10.60 3.22
N TRP A 241 10.93 9.38 3.71
CA TRP A 241 12.04 8.56 3.21
C TRP A 241 11.76 8.06 1.80
N LEU A 242 10.53 7.66 1.48
CA LEU A 242 10.16 7.22 0.14
C LEU A 242 10.28 8.36 -0.88
N ALA A 243 9.94 9.59 -0.49
CA ALA A 243 9.94 10.78 -1.35
C ALA A 243 11.35 11.40 -1.57
N ALA A 244 12.32 11.09 -0.72
CA ALA A 244 13.71 11.53 -0.86
C ALA A 244 14.46 10.78 -1.98
#